data_AF-A0A372LS57-F1
#
_entry.id   AF-A0A372LS57-F1
#
_cell.length_a   1.000
_cell.length_b   1.000
_cell.length_c   1.000
_cell.angle_alpha   90.00
_cell.angle_beta   90.00
_cell.angle_gamma   90.00
#
_symmetry.space_group_name_H-M   'P 1'
#
loop_
_entity.id
_entity.type
_entity.pdbx_description
1 polymer ?
#
loop_
_entity_poly.entity_id
_entity_poly.type
_entity_poly.pdbx_seq_one_letter_code
_entity_poly.pdbx_strand_id
1 'polypeptide(L)'
;MKFKEAVREFQLTNDRTVIERIISHLQLDFLAGESLTEPEHYIAIKVKAQIWPYLRNARKVRRGTKTAWYRFMDLINGDDYHADGFIGLNKKYGLNLTRENNYQIPLYIKDQMSEDFLAETEEAIDFWNELHRKEDEMTEELYNEALCNWAVPALEYAMERVDTERSDREMVSYINRAFYTKYVELRATSQGLVRKREDGRWVYYQPKQDFDEDNYRNQEIMQMIFKRKDFRYPEAWDRFRILTRRQYELLGKVEEVIREDIRRNDPAYFRENYNHGQVKYTYMATKLEMSYEAFIKNMQRIEKSIFVGKL
;
A
#
# COMPACT_ATOMS: atom_id res chain seq x y z
N MET A 1 -25.16 12.44 -28.39
CA MET A 1 -24.66 11.13 -28.83
C MET A 1 -24.93 10.10 -27.74
N LYS A 2 -25.61 8.99 -28.07
CA LYS A 2 -25.97 7.94 -27.12
C LYS A 2 -24.73 7.13 -26.70
N PHE A 3 -24.74 6.56 -25.51
CA PHE A 3 -23.63 5.76 -24.96
C PHE A 3 -23.08 4.72 -25.95
N LYS A 4 -23.96 3.87 -26.50
CA LYS A 4 -23.59 2.83 -27.47
C LYS A 4 -22.97 3.38 -28.76
N GLU A 5 -23.42 4.54 -29.23
CA GLU A 5 -22.82 5.22 -30.39
C GLU A 5 -21.41 5.71 -30.04
N ALA A 6 -21.24 6.31 -28.86
CA ALA A 6 -19.94 6.81 -28.41
C ALA A 6 -18.91 5.68 -28.22
N VAL A 7 -19.34 4.51 -27.73
CA VAL A 7 -18.47 3.32 -27.64
C VAL A 7 -18.11 2.77 -29.03
N ARG A 8 -19.06 2.74 -29.97
CA ARG A 8 -18.76 2.34 -31.37
C ARG A 8 -17.79 3.30 -32.03
N GLU A 9 -17.96 4.60 -31.81
CA GLU A 9 -17.06 5.62 -32.34
C GLU A 9 -15.64 5.43 -31.76
N PHE A 10 -15.51 5.24 -30.44
CA PHE A 10 -14.23 4.87 -29.83
C PHE A 10 -13.60 3.64 -30.51
N GLN A 11 -14.36 2.57 -30.78
CA GLN A 11 -13.83 1.36 -31.42
C GLN A 11 -13.40 1.57 -32.89
N LEU A 12 -14.02 2.50 -33.60
CA LEU A 12 -13.76 2.75 -35.03
C LEU A 12 -12.66 3.78 -35.27
N THR A 13 -12.67 4.87 -34.50
CA THR A 13 -11.84 6.06 -34.73
C THR A 13 -10.90 6.37 -33.58
N ASN A 14 -10.99 5.62 -32.47
CA ASN A 14 -10.30 5.92 -31.21
C ASN A 14 -10.71 7.27 -30.60
N ASP A 15 -11.93 7.75 -30.89
CA ASP A 15 -12.49 8.93 -30.24
C ASP A 15 -12.75 8.69 -28.75
N ARG A 16 -12.00 9.40 -27.90
CA ARG A 16 -12.03 9.27 -26.44
C ARG A 16 -13.20 9.99 -25.76
N THR A 17 -14.13 10.58 -26.51
CA THR A 17 -15.29 11.32 -25.96
C THR A 17 -16.05 10.52 -24.89
N VAL A 18 -16.24 9.20 -25.08
CA VAL A 18 -16.93 8.36 -24.08
C VAL A 18 -16.14 8.23 -22.77
N ILE A 19 -14.82 8.17 -22.85
CA ILE A 19 -13.93 8.10 -21.69
C ILE A 19 -13.91 9.45 -20.96
N GLU A 20 -13.83 10.55 -21.70
CA GLU A 20 -13.87 11.91 -21.15
C GLU A 20 -15.17 12.19 -20.39
N ARG A 21 -16.32 11.72 -20.90
CA ARG A 21 -17.60 11.76 -20.18
C ARG A 21 -17.54 10.97 -18.87
N ILE A 22 -17.03 9.74 -18.90
CA ILE A 22 -16.89 8.93 -17.67
C ILE A 22 -16.00 9.65 -16.65
N ILE A 23 -14.91 10.29 -17.09
CA ILE A 23 -13.98 11.03 -16.22
C ILE A 23 -14.64 12.28 -15.62
N SER A 24 -15.42 13.04 -16.40
CA SER A 24 -16.10 14.23 -15.88
C SER A 24 -17.09 13.90 -14.75
N HIS A 25 -17.66 12.70 -14.76
CA HIS A 25 -18.51 12.20 -13.67
C HIS A 25 -17.76 11.73 -12.42
N LEU A 26 -16.42 11.68 -12.41
CA LEU A 26 -15.65 11.30 -11.21
C LEU A 26 -15.68 12.37 -10.12
N GLN A 27 -15.84 13.65 -10.52
CA GLN A 27 -15.90 14.80 -9.62
C GLN A 27 -17.22 14.92 -8.85
N LEU A 28 -18.26 14.18 -9.25
CA LEU A 28 -19.55 14.21 -8.57
C LEU A 28 -19.41 13.64 -7.16
N ASP A 29 -19.66 14.47 -6.14
CA ASP A 29 -20.00 14.00 -4.80
C ASP A 29 -21.32 13.25 -4.92
N PHE A 30 -21.24 11.94 -5.16
CA PHE A 30 -22.38 11.02 -5.08
C PHE A 30 -22.83 10.92 -3.61
N LEU A 31 -23.32 12.02 -3.06
CA LEU A 31 -24.27 12.03 -1.96
C LEU A 31 -25.51 11.28 -2.47
N ALA A 32 -26.08 10.46 -1.59
CA ALA A 32 -27.28 9.69 -1.85
C ALA A 32 -28.42 10.63 -2.32
N GLY A 33 -28.67 10.69 -3.63
CA GLY A 33 -29.70 11.56 -4.19
C GLY A 33 -29.67 11.73 -5.71
N GLU A 34 -28.51 11.66 -6.36
CA GLU A 34 -28.46 11.77 -7.83
C GLU A 34 -28.94 10.47 -8.48
N SER A 35 -29.95 10.59 -9.35
CA SER A 35 -30.47 9.45 -10.11
C SER A 35 -29.40 8.95 -11.08
N LEU A 36 -28.93 7.72 -10.88
CA LEU A 36 -28.07 7.03 -11.84
C LEU A 36 -28.89 6.70 -13.09
N THR A 37 -28.95 7.64 -14.02
CA THR A 37 -29.76 7.54 -15.25
C THR A 37 -28.97 7.10 -16.45
N GLU A 38 -27.67 7.43 -16.50
CA GLU A 38 -26.82 7.19 -17.67
C GLU A 38 -25.84 6.03 -17.44
N PRO A 39 -25.59 5.19 -18.48
CA PRO A 39 -24.59 4.12 -18.42
C PRO A 39 -23.22 4.57 -17.89
N GLU A 40 -22.78 5.76 -18.29
CA GLU A 40 -21.52 6.39 -17.91
C GLU A 40 -21.41 6.59 -16.40
N HIS A 41 -22.50 6.94 -15.71
CA HIS A 41 -22.52 7.12 -14.25
C HIS A 41 -22.14 5.82 -13.52
N TYR A 42 -22.66 4.68 -13.98
CA TYR A 42 -22.38 3.38 -13.38
C TYR A 42 -20.92 2.97 -13.56
N ILE A 43 -20.30 3.36 -14.67
CA ILE A 43 -18.88 3.11 -14.92
C ILE A 43 -18.01 4.05 -14.07
N ALA A 44 -18.37 5.34 -14.01
CA ALA A 44 -17.69 6.34 -13.19
C ALA A 44 -17.66 5.94 -11.72
N ILE A 45 -18.76 5.44 -11.15
CA ILE A 45 -18.79 4.91 -9.78
C ILE A 45 -17.76 3.80 -9.58
N LYS A 46 -17.65 2.88 -10.55
CA LYS A 46 -16.71 1.77 -10.46
C LYS A 46 -15.27 2.27 -10.46
N VAL A 47 -14.96 3.23 -11.33
CA VAL A 47 -13.65 3.88 -11.41
C VAL A 47 -13.33 4.61 -10.10
N LYS A 48 -14.25 5.46 -9.63
CA LYS A 48 -14.14 6.21 -8.36
C LYS A 48 -13.84 5.29 -7.19
N ALA A 49 -14.57 4.17 -7.08
CA ALA A 49 -14.38 3.17 -6.02
C ALA A 49 -12.99 2.52 -6.02
N GLN A 50 -12.27 2.51 -7.15
CA GLN A 50 -10.89 2.01 -7.21
C GLN A 50 -9.83 3.08 -6.92
N ILE A 51 -10.09 4.33 -7.30
CA ILE A 51 -9.16 5.45 -7.09
C ILE A 51 -9.20 5.95 -5.64
N TRP A 52 -10.39 6.15 -5.06
CA TRP A 52 -10.56 6.77 -3.73
C TRP A 52 -9.73 6.13 -2.60
N PRO A 53 -9.66 4.79 -2.49
CA PRO A 53 -8.82 4.15 -1.47
C PRO A 53 -7.33 4.50 -1.61
N TYR A 54 -6.85 4.75 -2.84
CA TYR A 54 -5.48 5.15 -3.09
C TYR A 54 -5.19 6.59 -2.63
N LEU A 55 -6.13 7.51 -2.84
CA LEU A 55 -6.02 8.91 -2.42
C LEU A 55 -5.88 9.07 -0.89
N ARG A 56 -6.38 8.11 -0.11
CA ARG A 56 -6.19 8.09 1.35
C ARG A 56 -4.72 8.08 1.77
N ASN A 57 -3.80 7.73 0.87
CA ASN A 57 -2.37 7.84 1.12
C ASN A 57 -1.90 9.29 1.33
N ALA A 58 -2.59 10.30 0.78
CA ALA A 58 -2.29 11.70 1.02
C ALA A 58 -2.37 12.08 2.51
N ARG A 59 -3.24 11.40 3.27
CA ARG A 59 -3.34 11.59 4.74
C ARG A 59 -2.05 11.26 5.49
N LYS A 60 -1.09 10.58 4.86
CA LYS A 60 0.25 10.34 5.44
C LYS A 60 1.01 11.65 5.69
N VAL A 61 0.68 12.74 4.99
CA VAL A 61 1.22 14.09 5.26
C VAL A 61 0.95 14.50 6.71
N ARG A 62 -0.19 14.09 7.28
CA ARG A 62 -0.59 14.36 8.67
C ARG A 62 -0.11 13.30 9.66
N ARG A 63 0.80 12.41 9.27
CA ARG A 63 1.28 11.34 10.16
C ARG A 63 2.02 11.97 11.36
N GLY A 64 1.59 11.60 12.57
CA GLY A 64 2.19 12.09 13.81
C GLY A 64 1.56 13.36 14.39
N THR A 65 0.63 14.01 13.68
CA THR A 65 0.02 15.28 14.13
C THR A 65 -1.33 15.11 14.84
N LYS A 66 -1.76 13.87 15.11
CA LYS A 66 -3.10 13.55 15.66
C LYS A 66 -3.43 14.34 16.95
N THR A 67 -2.51 14.41 17.90
CA THR A 67 -2.74 15.15 19.16
C THR A 67 -2.80 16.66 18.93
N ALA A 68 -1.93 17.19 18.07
CA ALA A 68 -1.95 18.60 17.69
C ALA A 68 -3.25 18.98 16.96
N TRP A 69 -3.78 18.06 16.14
CA TRP A 69 -5.05 18.24 15.44
C TRP A 69 -6.22 18.40 16.40
N TYR A 70 -6.31 17.56 17.42
CA TYR A 70 -7.39 17.71 18.41
C TYR A 70 -7.29 19.02 19.16
N ARG A 71 -6.09 19.43 19.58
CA ARG A 71 -5.90 20.74 20.24
C ARG A 71 -6.32 21.90 19.35
N PHE A 72 -5.95 21.84 18.06
CA PHE A 72 -6.39 22.83 17.10
C PHE A 72 -7.91 22.82 16.89
N MET A 73 -8.52 21.64 16.79
CA MET A 73 -9.97 21.54 16.65
C MET A 73 -10.72 21.98 17.92
N ASP A 74 -10.14 21.78 19.10
CA ASP A 74 -10.67 22.31 20.36
C ASP A 74 -10.54 23.84 20.40
N LEU A 75 -9.43 24.40 19.89
CA LEU A 75 -9.26 25.85 19.71
C LEU A 75 -10.34 26.43 18.78
N ILE A 76 -10.65 25.76 17.67
CA ILE A 76 -11.63 26.24 16.68
C ILE A 76 -13.08 25.99 17.13
N ASN A 77 -13.40 24.78 17.61
CA ASN A 77 -14.76 24.27 17.81
C ASN A 77 -15.09 23.81 19.23
N GLY A 78 -14.20 24.01 20.21
CA GLY A 78 -14.41 23.54 21.59
C GLY A 78 -15.78 23.93 22.16
N ASP A 79 -16.49 22.94 22.71
CA ASP A 79 -17.92 23.03 23.00
C ASP A 79 -18.28 23.31 24.48
N ASP A 80 -17.29 23.52 25.37
CA ASP A 80 -17.41 23.50 26.85
C ASP A 80 -17.78 22.12 27.43
N TYR A 81 -16.81 21.34 27.89
CA TYR A 81 -17.07 20.13 28.67
C TYR A 81 -16.28 20.02 30.00
N HIS A 82 -15.61 21.08 30.44
CA HIS A 82 -14.92 21.11 31.73
C HIS A 82 -15.30 22.34 32.55
N ALA A 83 -15.20 22.22 33.88
CA ALA A 83 -15.50 23.30 34.83
C ALA A 83 -14.63 24.56 34.63
N ASP A 84 -13.53 24.43 33.87
CA ASP A 84 -12.59 25.48 33.45
C ASP A 84 -12.58 25.64 31.90
N GLY A 85 -13.69 25.32 31.23
CA GLY A 85 -13.79 25.09 29.78
C GLY A 85 -13.30 26.22 28.87
N PHE A 86 -12.57 25.82 27.82
CA PHE A 86 -12.19 26.70 26.71
C PHE A 86 -13.31 26.70 25.66
N ILE A 87 -13.92 27.87 25.43
CA ILE A 87 -14.88 28.08 24.34
C ILE A 87 -14.11 28.27 23.03
N GLY A 88 -14.35 27.42 22.05
CA GLY A 88 -13.71 27.52 20.73
C GLY A 88 -14.06 28.83 20.01
N LEU A 89 -13.18 29.28 19.11
CA LEU A 89 -13.30 30.56 18.39
C LEU A 89 -14.63 30.69 17.62
N ASN A 90 -15.09 29.61 16.98
CA ASN A 90 -16.37 29.61 16.25
C ASN A 90 -17.54 29.97 17.15
N LYS A 91 -17.62 29.35 18.34
CA LYS A 91 -18.70 29.58 19.30
C LYS A 91 -18.54 30.92 20.01
N LYS A 92 -17.31 31.27 20.44
CA LYS A 92 -17.02 32.50 21.18
C LYS A 92 -17.34 33.76 20.39
N TYR A 93 -17.01 33.76 19.09
CA TYR A 93 -17.10 34.94 18.24
C TYR A 93 -18.17 34.82 17.15
N GLY A 94 -18.95 33.74 17.13
CA GLY A 94 -19.96 33.50 16.08
C GLY A 94 -19.36 33.34 14.68
N LEU A 95 -18.21 32.66 14.59
CA LEU A 95 -17.48 32.43 13.35
C LEU A 95 -17.81 31.05 12.76
N ASN A 96 -17.41 30.88 11.49
CA ASN A 96 -17.46 29.61 10.79
C ASN A 96 -16.10 29.30 10.16
N LEU A 97 -15.06 29.26 10.98
CA LEU A 97 -13.70 28.90 10.58
C LEU A 97 -13.68 27.42 10.17
N THR A 98 -13.32 27.18 8.92
CA THR A 98 -13.35 25.87 8.27
C THR A 98 -12.13 25.73 7.36
N ARG A 99 -11.87 24.52 6.87
CA ARG A 99 -10.81 24.29 5.90
C ARG A 99 -11.08 25.09 4.61
N GLU A 100 -12.34 25.18 4.20
CA GLU A 100 -12.79 25.82 2.97
C GLU A 100 -12.50 27.33 2.94
N ASN A 101 -12.42 27.97 4.11
CA ASN A 101 -12.05 29.38 4.24
C ASN A 101 -10.67 29.60 4.87
N ASN A 102 -9.81 28.57 4.88
CA ASN A 102 -8.47 28.61 5.45
C ASN A 102 -8.45 29.10 6.92
N TYR A 103 -9.52 28.83 7.67
CA TYR A 103 -9.73 29.29 9.03
C TYR A 103 -9.46 30.79 9.23
N GLN A 104 -9.71 31.62 8.20
CA GLN A 104 -9.34 33.03 8.21
C GLN A 104 -10.12 33.82 9.28
N ILE A 105 -9.39 34.38 10.26
CA ILE A 105 -9.98 35.21 11.32
C ILE A 105 -10.28 36.62 10.79
N PRO A 106 -11.52 37.13 10.92
CA PRO A 106 -11.85 38.49 10.52
C PRO A 106 -11.11 39.56 11.35
N LEU A 107 -10.74 40.68 10.72
CA LEU A 107 -10.00 41.78 11.37
C LEU A 107 -10.65 42.28 12.67
N TYR A 108 -11.98 42.46 12.67
CA TYR A 108 -12.70 42.95 13.84
C TYR A 108 -12.64 42.00 15.05
N ILE A 109 -12.32 40.72 14.84
CA ILE A 109 -12.07 39.75 15.92
C ILE A 109 -10.61 39.79 16.37
N LYS A 110 -9.67 40.00 15.44
CA LYS A 110 -8.24 40.16 15.78
C LYS A 110 -8.04 41.28 16.80
N ASP A 111 -8.74 42.40 16.61
CA ASP A 111 -8.71 43.56 17.52
C ASP A 111 -9.27 43.27 18.93
N GLN A 112 -10.01 42.16 19.10
CA GLN A 112 -10.59 41.75 20.38
C GLN A 112 -9.74 40.69 21.12
N MET A 113 -8.70 40.17 20.47
CA MET A 113 -7.81 39.15 21.02
C MET A 113 -6.57 39.82 21.63
N SER A 114 -5.97 39.21 22.67
CA SER A 114 -4.65 39.64 23.12
C SER A 114 -3.60 39.31 22.05
N GLU A 115 -2.56 40.13 21.93
CA GLU A 115 -1.49 39.95 20.94
C GLU A 115 -0.88 38.54 21.02
N ASP A 116 -0.53 38.07 22.22
CA ASP A 116 0.04 36.74 22.43
C ASP A 116 -0.89 35.61 21.96
N PHE A 117 -2.18 35.70 22.29
CA PHE A 117 -3.16 34.67 21.91
C PHE A 117 -3.45 34.69 20.41
N LEU A 118 -3.49 35.88 19.81
CA LEU A 118 -3.64 36.04 18.37
C LEU A 118 -2.45 35.43 17.64
N ALA A 119 -1.22 35.72 18.08
CA ALA A 119 0.01 35.18 17.47
C ALA A 119 0.04 33.64 17.52
N GLU A 120 -0.24 33.03 18.68
CA GLU A 120 -0.31 31.56 18.81
C GLU A 120 -1.42 30.95 17.93
N THR A 121 -2.56 31.63 17.83
CA THR A 121 -3.69 31.18 17.01
C THR A 121 -3.34 31.24 15.52
N GLU A 122 -2.74 32.33 15.05
CA GLU A 122 -2.32 32.50 13.67
C GLU A 122 -1.24 31.50 13.28
N GLU A 123 -0.25 31.26 14.15
CA GLU A 123 0.78 30.24 13.91
C GLU A 123 0.15 28.84 13.75
N ALA A 124 -0.82 28.49 14.59
CA ALA A 124 -1.52 27.22 14.49
C ALA A 124 -2.35 27.12 13.20
N ILE A 125 -3.06 28.19 12.81
CA ILE A 125 -3.83 28.26 11.56
C ILE A 125 -2.90 28.10 10.36
N ASP A 126 -1.80 28.83 10.30
CA ASP A 126 -0.83 28.77 9.21
C ASP A 126 -0.22 27.39 9.07
N PHE A 127 0.16 26.76 10.19
CA PHE A 127 0.64 25.39 10.20
C PHE A 127 -0.36 24.40 9.60
N TRP A 128 -1.65 24.49 9.99
CA TRP A 128 -2.68 23.58 9.48
C TRP A 128 -3.06 23.87 8.04
N ASN A 129 -3.13 25.13 7.63
CA ASN A 129 -3.35 25.52 6.24
C ASN A 129 -2.23 24.98 5.34
N GLU A 130 -0.98 25.09 5.76
CA GLU A 130 0.16 24.55 5.02
C GLU A 130 0.11 23.01 4.92
N LEU A 131 -0.29 22.32 6.00
CA LEU A 131 -0.49 20.86 5.96
C LEU A 131 -1.65 20.46 5.04
N HIS A 132 -2.75 21.21 5.06
CA HIS A 132 -3.90 20.99 4.17
C HIS A 132 -3.50 21.19 2.71
N ARG A 133 -2.75 22.25 2.41
CA ARG A 133 -2.21 22.51 1.07
C ARG A 133 -1.36 21.34 0.57
N LYS A 134 -0.43 20.86 1.39
CA LYS A 134 0.39 19.68 1.06
C LYS A 134 -0.43 18.40 0.88
N GLU A 135 -1.47 18.20 1.69
CA GLU A 135 -2.39 17.07 1.53
C GLU A 135 -3.17 17.17 0.22
N ASP A 136 -3.60 18.36 -0.19
CA ASP A 136 -4.31 18.59 -1.45
C ASP A 136 -3.41 18.38 -2.66
N GLU A 137 -2.20 18.95 -2.65
CA GLU A 137 -1.17 18.74 -3.67
C GLU A 137 -0.87 17.24 -3.84
N MET A 138 -0.63 16.52 -2.73
CA MET A 138 -0.40 15.07 -2.79
C MET A 138 -1.65 14.30 -3.25
N THR A 139 -2.86 14.77 -2.92
CA THR A 139 -4.11 14.15 -3.40
C THR A 139 -4.24 14.30 -4.90
N GLU A 140 -3.93 15.47 -5.44
CA GLU A 140 -3.94 15.75 -6.88
C GLU A 140 -2.89 14.90 -7.62
N GLU A 141 -1.67 14.81 -7.10
CA GLU A 141 -0.62 13.94 -7.64
C GLU A 141 -1.07 12.47 -7.70
N LEU A 142 -1.58 11.93 -6.59
CA LEU A 142 -2.06 10.54 -6.51
C LEU A 142 -3.28 10.31 -7.41
N TYR A 143 -4.14 11.32 -7.56
CA TYR A 143 -5.29 11.25 -8.45
C TYR A 143 -4.85 11.17 -9.91
N ASN A 144 -3.94 12.07 -10.32
CA ASN A 144 -3.40 12.08 -11.67
C ASN A 144 -2.63 10.79 -11.99
N GLU A 145 -1.83 10.28 -11.05
CA GLU A 145 -1.15 9.00 -11.18
C GLU A 145 -2.16 7.86 -11.41
N ALA A 146 -3.16 7.73 -10.53
CA ALA A 146 -4.14 6.66 -10.62
C ALA A 146 -5.02 6.77 -11.86
N LEU A 147 -5.39 7.99 -12.25
CA LEU A 147 -6.20 8.26 -13.42
C LEU A 147 -5.44 7.92 -14.70
N CYS A 148 -4.27 8.52 -14.90
CA CYS A 148 -3.51 8.42 -16.15
C CYS A 148 -2.82 7.05 -16.32
N ASN A 149 -2.26 6.49 -15.24
CA ASN A 149 -1.46 5.27 -15.37
C ASN A 149 -2.32 4.00 -15.29
N TRP A 150 -3.48 4.05 -14.62
CA TRP A 150 -4.27 2.84 -14.36
C TRP A 150 -5.70 2.94 -14.88
N ALA A 151 -6.43 4.02 -14.56
CA ALA A 151 -7.86 4.08 -14.87
C ALA A 151 -8.15 4.29 -16.36
N VAL A 152 -7.52 5.29 -16.99
CA VAL A 152 -7.70 5.57 -18.42
C VAL A 152 -7.29 4.37 -19.28
N PRO A 153 -6.09 3.78 -19.13
CA PRO A 153 -5.71 2.62 -19.95
C PRO A 153 -6.60 1.39 -19.70
N ALA A 154 -7.14 1.23 -18.48
CA ALA A 154 -8.09 0.17 -18.18
C ALA A 154 -9.47 0.40 -18.82
N LEU A 155 -9.92 1.66 -18.92
CA LEU A 155 -11.14 2.03 -19.62
C LEU A 155 -10.99 1.81 -21.13
N GLU A 156 -9.88 2.25 -21.72
CA GLU A 156 -9.56 1.99 -23.13
C GLU A 156 -9.60 0.49 -23.44
N TYR A 157 -8.90 -0.30 -22.64
CA TYR A 157 -8.89 -1.76 -22.76
C TYR A 157 -10.32 -2.37 -22.73
N ALA A 158 -11.19 -1.85 -21.86
CA ALA A 158 -12.56 -2.32 -21.73
C ALA A 158 -13.43 -1.89 -22.92
N MET A 159 -13.31 -0.64 -23.37
CA MET A 159 -14.06 -0.09 -24.49
C MET A 159 -13.68 -0.73 -25.83
N GLU A 160 -12.41 -1.10 -26.03
CA GLU A 160 -11.96 -1.84 -27.21
C GLU A 160 -12.64 -3.21 -27.37
N ARG A 161 -13.13 -3.82 -26.28
CA ARG A 161 -13.54 -5.24 -26.24
C ARG A 161 -15.02 -5.46 -25.98
N VAL A 162 -15.74 -4.43 -25.57
CA VAL A 162 -17.17 -4.56 -25.28
C VAL A 162 -17.95 -4.77 -26.59
N ASP A 163 -18.84 -5.76 -26.59
CA ASP A 163 -19.73 -6.02 -27.71
C ASP A 163 -20.83 -4.95 -27.75
N THR A 164 -20.76 -4.07 -28.75
CA THR A 164 -21.72 -2.97 -28.89
C THR A 164 -23.08 -3.43 -29.38
N GLU A 165 -23.29 -4.68 -29.80
CA GLU A 165 -24.64 -5.18 -30.14
C GLU A 165 -25.51 -5.46 -28.91
N ARG A 166 -24.89 -5.56 -27.73
CA ARG A 166 -25.57 -5.79 -26.45
C ARG A 166 -26.41 -4.61 -25.98
N SER A 167 -27.20 -4.84 -24.92
CA SER A 167 -27.89 -3.77 -24.21
C SER A 167 -26.92 -2.91 -23.40
N ASP A 168 -27.25 -1.64 -23.15
CA ASP A 168 -26.40 -0.74 -22.35
C ASP A 168 -26.06 -1.32 -20.97
N ARG A 169 -27.02 -2.02 -20.34
CA ARG A 169 -26.81 -2.70 -19.05
C ARG A 169 -25.76 -3.81 -19.13
N GLU A 170 -25.81 -4.64 -20.17
CA GLU A 170 -24.81 -5.69 -20.40
C GLU A 170 -23.44 -5.09 -20.74
N MET A 171 -23.41 -4.02 -21.55
CA MET A 171 -22.20 -3.29 -21.88
C MET A 171 -21.53 -2.72 -20.62
N VAL A 172 -22.27 -2.02 -19.77
CA VAL A 172 -21.78 -1.49 -18.49
C VAL A 172 -21.25 -2.60 -17.60
N SER A 173 -21.98 -3.72 -17.49
CA SER A 173 -21.54 -4.87 -16.69
C SER A 173 -20.21 -5.45 -17.21
N TYR A 174 -20.07 -5.57 -18.53
CA TYR A 174 -18.84 -6.04 -19.16
C TYR A 174 -17.69 -5.05 -18.92
N ILE A 175 -17.91 -3.77 -19.23
CA ILE A 175 -16.91 -2.70 -19.09
C ILE A 175 -16.40 -2.66 -17.65
N ASN A 176 -17.29 -2.66 -16.66
CA ASN A 176 -16.90 -2.65 -15.26
C ASN A 176 -16.03 -3.85 -14.85
N ARG A 177 -16.29 -5.03 -15.42
CA ARG A 177 -15.50 -6.24 -15.16
C ARG A 177 -14.14 -6.19 -15.85
N ALA A 178 -14.11 -5.77 -17.12
CA ALA A 178 -12.88 -5.65 -17.89
C ALA A 178 -11.98 -4.55 -17.32
N PHE A 179 -12.55 -3.38 -17.04
CA PHE A 179 -11.90 -2.26 -16.35
C PHE A 179 -11.26 -2.71 -15.05
N TYR A 180 -12.03 -3.33 -14.14
CA TYR A 180 -11.50 -3.74 -12.83
C TYR A 180 -10.32 -4.70 -12.98
N THR A 181 -10.44 -5.67 -13.90
CA THR A 181 -9.38 -6.64 -14.16
C THR A 181 -8.10 -5.95 -14.62
N LYS A 182 -8.22 -5.05 -15.60
CA LYS A 182 -7.06 -4.36 -16.19
C LYS A 182 -6.47 -3.32 -15.23
N TYR A 183 -7.30 -2.60 -14.49
CA TYR A 183 -6.87 -1.64 -13.47
C TYR A 183 -6.02 -2.31 -12.40
N VAL A 184 -6.47 -3.45 -11.87
CA VAL A 184 -5.71 -4.21 -10.85
C VAL A 184 -4.39 -4.71 -11.42
N GLU A 185 -4.37 -5.17 -12.67
CA GLU A 185 -3.15 -5.58 -13.35
C GLU A 185 -2.15 -4.42 -13.47
N LEU A 186 -2.57 -3.28 -14.04
CA LEU A 186 -1.70 -2.12 -14.24
C LEU A 186 -1.14 -1.58 -12.91
N ARG A 187 -2.00 -1.46 -11.89
CA ARG A 187 -1.60 -1.02 -10.56
C ARG A 187 -0.65 -2.00 -9.89
N ALA A 188 -0.88 -3.30 -10.03
CA ALA A 188 0.00 -4.31 -9.46
C ALA A 188 1.37 -4.28 -10.15
N THR A 189 1.41 -4.16 -11.48
CA THR A 189 2.65 -4.06 -12.24
C THR A 189 3.44 -2.80 -11.91
N SER A 190 2.80 -1.64 -11.71
CA SER A 190 3.49 -0.41 -11.29
C SER A 190 4.09 -0.52 -9.88
N GLN A 191 3.55 -1.40 -9.04
CA GLN A 191 4.10 -1.75 -7.72
C GLN A 191 5.14 -2.87 -7.77
N GLY A 192 5.58 -3.27 -8.97
CA GLY A 192 6.53 -4.36 -9.17
C GLY A 192 5.96 -5.75 -8.88
N LEU A 193 4.63 -5.90 -8.76
CA LEU A 193 4.01 -7.19 -8.52
C LEU A 193 3.84 -7.96 -9.83
N VAL A 194 4.09 -9.27 -9.77
CA VAL A 194 3.90 -10.20 -10.88
C VAL A 194 2.72 -11.12 -10.59
N ARG A 195 1.97 -11.47 -11.63
CA ARG A 195 0.79 -12.33 -11.53
C ARG A 195 1.18 -13.78 -11.84
N LYS A 196 0.81 -14.72 -10.97
CA LYS A 196 0.95 -16.17 -11.18
C LYS A 196 -0.34 -16.91 -10.86
N ARG A 197 -0.46 -18.14 -11.35
CA ARG A 197 -1.59 -19.03 -11.05
C ARG A 197 -1.23 -19.94 -9.88
N GLU A 198 -2.01 -19.89 -8.80
CA GLU A 198 -1.89 -20.76 -7.62
C GLU A 198 -3.27 -21.34 -7.30
N ASP A 199 -3.36 -22.67 -7.19
CA ASP A 199 -4.60 -23.41 -6.90
C ASP A 199 -5.79 -22.97 -7.78
N GLY A 200 -5.52 -22.78 -9.07
CA GLY A 200 -6.52 -22.34 -10.07
C GLY A 200 -6.89 -20.85 -10.01
N ARG A 201 -6.39 -20.10 -9.01
CA ARG A 201 -6.63 -18.65 -8.83
C ARG A 201 -5.42 -17.84 -9.27
N TRP A 202 -5.66 -16.60 -9.66
CA TRP A 202 -4.59 -15.66 -9.96
C TRP A 202 -4.20 -14.89 -8.71
N VAL A 203 -2.91 -14.90 -8.38
CA VAL A 203 -2.35 -14.23 -7.21
C VAL A 203 -1.25 -13.28 -7.68
N TYR A 204 -1.27 -12.05 -7.16
CA TYR A 204 -0.18 -11.09 -7.33
C TYR A 204 0.82 -11.26 -6.19
N TYR A 205 2.10 -11.35 -6.51
CA TYR A 205 3.18 -11.44 -5.54
C TYR A 205 4.26 -10.45 -5.91
N GLN A 206 4.94 -9.91 -4.91
CA GLN A 206 6.15 -9.15 -5.13
C GLN A 206 7.27 -10.15 -5.41
N PRO A 207 7.86 -10.18 -6.62
CA PRO A 207 9.14 -10.85 -6.79
C PRO A 207 10.08 -10.16 -5.80
N LYS A 208 10.79 -10.92 -4.96
CA LYS A 208 11.89 -10.33 -4.20
C LYS A 208 12.86 -9.77 -5.23
N GLN A 209 12.90 -8.45 -5.37
CA GLN A 209 13.71 -7.77 -6.37
C GLN A 209 15.21 -7.83 -6.03
N ASP A 210 15.55 -8.31 -4.85
CA ASP A 210 16.92 -8.51 -4.40
C ASP A 210 17.16 -9.99 -4.06
N PHE A 211 17.34 -10.80 -5.09
CA PHE A 211 18.14 -12.03 -4.97
C PHE A 211 19.58 -11.70 -5.36
N ASP A 212 20.14 -10.71 -4.65
CA ASP A 212 21.56 -10.37 -4.70
C ASP A 212 22.22 -11.00 -3.46
N GLU A 213 23.37 -11.64 -3.63
CA GLU A 213 24.12 -12.27 -2.53
C GLU A 213 24.49 -11.23 -1.45
N ASP A 214 24.63 -9.97 -1.86
CA ASP A 214 24.92 -8.82 -0.99
C ASP A 214 23.70 -8.33 -0.19
N ASN A 215 22.47 -8.61 -0.64
CA ASN A 215 21.23 -8.21 0.05
C ASN A 215 20.74 -9.26 1.05
N TYR A 216 21.06 -10.54 0.84
CA TYR A 216 20.88 -11.57 1.86
C TYR A 216 21.93 -11.38 2.97
N ARG A 217 21.58 -10.54 3.96
CA ARG A 217 22.37 -10.44 5.18
C ARG A 217 22.47 -11.83 5.79
N ASN A 218 23.63 -12.17 6.36
CA ASN A 218 23.84 -13.45 7.04
C ASN A 218 22.72 -13.75 8.08
N GLN A 219 22.05 -12.72 8.60
CA GLN A 219 20.82 -12.83 9.38
C GLN A 219 19.73 -13.65 8.69
N GLU A 220 19.38 -13.35 7.45
CA GLU A 220 18.29 -14.00 6.74
C GLU A 220 18.61 -15.47 6.46
N ILE A 221 19.83 -15.78 6.02
CA ILE A 221 20.27 -17.17 5.83
C ILE A 221 20.17 -17.96 7.14
N MET A 222 20.59 -17.36 8.25
CA MET A 222 20.48 -18.00 9.57
C MET A 222 19.02 -18.18 10.02
N GLN A 223 18.13 -17.22 9.71
CA GLN A 223 16.69 -17.38 9.92
C GLN A 223 16.11 -18.55 9.11
N MET A 224 16.61 -18.78 7.89
CA MET A 224 16.20 -19.89 7.03
C MET A 224 16.71 -21.25 7.57
N ILE A 225 17.95 -21.29 8.09
CA ILE A 225 18.58 -22.49 8.67
C ILE A 225 17.87 -22.90 9.97
N PHE A 226 17.72 -21.96 10.90
CA PHE A 226 17.17 -22.22 12.24
C PHE A 226 15.65 -22.10 12.32
N LYS A 227 14.98 -21.73 11.22
CA LYS A 227 13.51 -21.61 11.16
C LYS A 227 12.94 -20.60 12.15
N ARG A 228 13.72 -19.57 12.49
CA ARG A 228 13.43 -18.59 13.54
C ARG A 228 13.46 -17.18 12.99
N LYS A 229 12.30 -16.53 12.88
CA LYS A 229 12.19 -15.13 12.38
C LYS A 229 12.78 -14.10 13.35
N ASP A 230 12.94 -14.47 14.61
CA ASP A 230 13.49 -13.63 15.68
C ASP A 230 15.03 -13.66 15.78
N PHE A 231 15.71 -14.42 14.91
CA PHE A 231 17.17 -14.50 14.90
C PHE A 231 17.81 -13.15 14.53
N ARG A 232 18.76 -12.68 15.35
CA ARG A 232 19.54 -11.44 15.17
C ARG A 232 21.02 -11.75 15.06
N TYR A 233 21.61 -11.46 13.90
CA TYR A 233 22.97 -11.87 13.55
C TYR A 233 24.10 -11.22 14.38
N PRO A 234 24.05 -9.92 14.74
CA PRO A 234 25.12 -9.30 15.54
C PRO A 234 25.26 -9.90 16.95
N GLU A 235 24.15 -10.36 17.53
CA GLU A 235 24.08 -10.96 18.87
C GLU A 235 24.45 -12.47 18.87
N ALA A 236 24.53 -13.08 17.69
CA ALA A 236 24.80 -14.51 17.50
C ALA A 236 26.28 -14.83 17.22
N TRP A 237 27.11 -13.84 16.86
CA TRP A 237 28.52 -14.06 16.51
C TRP A 237 29.32 -14.72 17.64
N ASP A 238 29.14 -14.24 18.88
CA ASP A 238 29.78 -14.84 20.06
C ASP A 238 29.26 -16.25 20.38
N ARG A 239 28.04 -16.58 19.94
CA ARG A 239 27.42 -17.89 20.17
C ARG A 239 27.92 -18.94 19.17
N PHE A 240 28.31 -18.53 17.97
CA PHE A 240 28.97 -19.43 17.01
C PHE A 240 30.34 -19.89 17.49
N ARG A 241 31.05 -19.10 18.32
CA ARG A 241 32.34 -19.48 18.93
C ARG A 241 32.24 -20.69 19.86
N ILE A 242 31.03 -21.01 20.35
CA ILE A 242 30.77 -22.16 21.25
C ILE A 242 30.63 -23.48 20.46
N LEU A 243 30.47 -23.40 19.13
CA LEU A 243 30.38 -24.58 18.28
C LEU A 243 31.71 -25.33 18.22
N THR A 244 31.64 -26.65 18.26
CA THR A 244 32.81 -27.48 17.93
C THR A 244 33.20 -27.27 16.46
N ARG A 245 34.47 -27.54 16.12
CA ARG A 245 34.97 -27.44 14.73
C ARG A 245 34.07 -28.14 13.71
N ARG A 246 33.62 -29.37 14.00
CA ARG A 246 32.74 -30.15 13.12
C ARG A 246 31.35 -29.52 12.95
N GLN A 247 30.82 -28.89 14.00
CA GLN A 247 29.53 -28.20 13.97
C GLN A 247 29.62 -26.91 13.14
N TYR A 248 30.72 -26.17 13.30
CA TYR A 248 30.99 -24.97 12.54
C TYR A 248 31.17 -25.29 11.05
N GLU A 249 31.95 -26.31 10.72
CA GLU A 249 32.14 -26.80 9.35
C GLU A 249 30.82 -27.24 8.71
N LEU A 250 29.97 -27.96 9.45
CA LEU A 250 28.65 -28.36 8.95
C LEU A 250 27.74 -27.15 8.68
N LEU A 251 27.71 -26.18 9.59
CA LEU A 251 26.90 -24.97 9.42
C LEU A 251 27.38 -24.16 8.21
N GLY A 252 28.70 -24.04 8.00
CA GLY A 252 29.27 -23.39 6.83
C GLY A 252 28.88 -24.06 5.51
N LYS A 253 28.88 -25.40 5.47
CA LYS A 253 28.41 -26.15 4.28
C LYS A 253 26.92 -25.94 4.01
N VAL A 254 26.09 -25.90 5.05
CA VAL A 254 24.65 -25.58 4.91
C VAL A 254 24.46 -24.17 4.36
N GLU A 255 25.19 -23.21 4.89
CA GLU A 255 25.19 -21.82 4.42
C GLU A 255 25.60 -21.73 2.95
N GLU A 256 26.67 -22.41 2.55
CA GLU A 256 27.16 -22.43 1.18
C GLU A 256 26.12 -22.98 0.20
N VAL A 257 25.47 -24.11 0.51
CA VAL A 257 24.39 -24.66 -0.32
C VAL A 257 23.25 -23.66 -0.49
N ILE A 258 22.85 -22.97 0.59
CA ILE A 258 21.78 -21.96 0.53
C ILE A 258 22.22 -20.76 -0.32
N ARG A 259 23.47 -20.30 -0.18
CA ARG A 259 24.02 -19.21 -1.01
C ARG A 259 24.05 -19.59 -2.48
N GLU A 260 24.49 -20.79 -2.81
CA GLU A 260 24.45 -21.29 -4.19
C GLU A 260 23.03 -21.37 -4.75
N ASP A 261 22.07 -21.82 -3.94
CA ASP A 261 20.66 -21.84 -4.34
C ASP A 261 20.13 -20.42 -4.57
N ILE A 262 20.46 -19.48 -3.68
CA ILE A 262 20.10 -18.05 -3.81
C ILE A 262 20.67 -17.49 -5.12
N ARG A 263 21.96 -17.74 -5.42
CA ARG A 263 22.62 -17.31 -6.66
C ARG A 263 21.93 -17.82 -7.93
N ARG A 264 21.30 -19.00 -7.88
CA ARG A 264 20.57 -19.57 -9.03
C ARG A 264 19.27 -18.82 -9.33
N ASN A 265 18.75 -18.04 -8.39
CA ASN A 265 17.56 -17.18 -8.52
C ASN A 265 16.37 -17.86 -9.22
N ASP A 266 16.08 -19.12 -8.87
CA ASP A 266 14.96 -19.91 -9.41
C ASP A 266 13.83 -20.06 -8.35
N PRO A 267 12.71 -19.33 -8.50
CA PRO A 267 11.59 -19.39 -7.56
C PRO A 267 10.86 -20.75 -7.51
N ALA A 268 10.91 -21.54 -8.59
CA ALA A 268 10.30 -22.88 -8.61
C ALA A 268 11.13 -23.84 -7.76
N TYR A 269 12.45 -23.79 -7.94
CA TYR A 269 13.41 -24.54 -7.14
C TYR A 269 13.31 -24.20 -5.64
N PHE A 270 13.18 -22.92 -5.29
CA PHE A 270 12.99 -22.51 -3.89
C PHE A 270 11.69 -23.05 -3.28
N ARG A 271 10.59 -23.08 -4.03
CA ARG A 271 9.30 -23.60 -3.52
C ARG A 271 9.36 -25.11 -3.27
N GLU A 272 10.06 -25.83 -4.12
CA GLU A 272 10.22 -27.28 -3.99
C GLU A 272 11.13 -27.64 -2.81
N ASN A 273 12.18 -26.85 -2.57
CA ASN A 273 13.24 -27.19 -1.62
C ASN A 273 13.18 -26.41 -0.29
N TYR A 274 12.34 -25.37 -0.20
CA TYR A 274 12.16 -24.53 0.99
C TYR A 274 10.67 -24.42 1.35
N ASN A 275 10.35 -24.44 2.64
CA ASN A 275 8.99 -24.30 3.17
C ASN A 275 8.79 -22.89 3.74
N HIS A 276 7.99 -22.04 3.08
CA HIS A 276 7.79 -20.64 3.49
C HIS A 276 9.10 -19.85 3.71
N GLY A 277 10.11 -20.11 2.87
CA GLY A 277 11.45 -19.53 3.00
C GLY A 277 12.36 -20.26 3.99
N GLN A 278 11.96 -21.36 4.62
CA GLN A 278 12.80 -22.17 5.51
C GLN A 278 13.37 -23.38 4.79
N VAL A 279 14.60 -23.80 5.11
CA VAL A 279 15.22 -24.97 4.46
C VAL A 279 14.47 -26.25 4.80
N LYS A 280 14.14 -27.08 3.80
CA LYS A 280 13.72 -28.46 4.04
C LYS A 280 14.94 -29.31 4.41
N TYR A 281 14.91 -29.91 5.60
CA TYR A 281 16.03 -30.70 6.09
C TYR A 281 16.27 -31.98 5.26
N THR A 282 15.23 -32.51 4.59
CA THR A 282 15.36 -33.62 3.65
C THR A 282 16.22 -33.22 2.45
N TYR A 283 15.90 -32.07 1.85
CA TYR A 283 16.67 -31.48 0.76
C TYR A 283 18.14 -31.24 1.17
N MET A 284 18.37 -30.62 2.32
CA MET A 284 19.72 -30.30 2.78
C MET A 284 20.55 -31.56 3.10
N ALA A 285 19.92 -32.59 3.69
CA ALA A 285 20.58 -33.86 3.94
C ALA A 285 21.03 -34.54 2.63
N THR A 286 20.20 -34.48 1.59
CA THR A 286 20.56 -34.97 0.24
C THR A 286 21.73 -34.20 -0.35
N LYS A 287 21.70 -32.85 -0.29
CA LYS A 287 22.79 -32.01 -0.83
C LYS A 287 24.13 -32.20 -0.13
N LEU A 288 24.11 -32.53 1.15
CA LEU A 288 25.30 -32.75 1.96
C LEU A 288 25.68 -34.23 2.07
N GLU A 289 25.07 -35.10 1.26
CA GLU A 289 25.34 -36.54 1.20
C GLU A 289 25.31 -37.24 2.57
N MET A 290 24.32 -36.89 3.40
CA MET A 290 24.16 -37.46 4.73
C MET A 290 22.74 -37.96 4.98
N SER A 291 22.59 -38.90 5.92
CA SER A 291 21.27 -39.38 6.29
C SER A 291 20.45 -38.25 6.95
N TYR A 292 19.16 -38.23 6.65
CA TYR A 292 18.23 -37.24 7.20
C TYR A 292 18.26 -37.19 8.73
N GLU A 293 18.31 -38.35 9.39
CA GLU A 293 18.39 -38.47 10.84
C GLU A 293 19.69 -37.89 11.41
N ALA A 294 20.82 -38.13 10.74
CA ALA A 294 22.12 -37.58 11.15
C ALA A 294 22.14 -36.06 10.98
N PHE A 295 21.61 -35.55 9.88
CA PHE A 295 21.49 -34.11 9.64
C PHE A 295 20.64 -33.43 10.72
N ILE A 296 19.44 -33.93 10.99
CA ILE A 296 18.56 -33.40 12.05
C ILE A 296 19.29 -33.37 13.39
N LYS A 297 19.88 -34.50 13.79
CA LYS A 297 20.53 -34.63 15.10
C LYS A 297 21.69 -33.64 15.26
N ASN A 298 22.45 -33.41 14.19
CA ASN A 298 23.54 -32.43 14.20
C ASN A 298 23.01 -30.98 14.22
N MET A 299 21.98 -30.66 13.43
CA MET A 299 21.36 -29.33 13.44
C MET A 299 20.72 -29.00 14.79
N GLN A 300 20.03 -29.94 15.43
CA GLN A 300 19.48 -29.77 16.78
C GLN A 300 20.58 -29.54 17.83
N ARG A 301 21.74 -30.21 17.69
CA ARG A 301 22.89 -29.97 18.57
C ARG A 301 23.50 -28.58 18.37
N ILE A 302 23.60 -28.14 17.12
CA ILE A 302 24.06 -26.78 16.78
C ILE A 302 23.10 -25.75 17.37
N GLU A 303 21.79 -25.92 17.14
CA GLU A 303 20.73 -25.06 17.66
C GLU A 303 20.77 -24.99 19.19
N LYS A 304 20.89 -26.14 19.88
CA LYS A 304 21.01 -26.19 21.34
C LYS A 304 22.25 -25.43 21.84
N SER A 305 23.39 -25.61 21.20
CA SER A 305 24.62 -24.88 21.56
C SER A 305 24.47 -23.36 21.41
N ILE A 306 23.76 -22.89 20.39
CA ILE A 306 23.59 -21.46 20.09
C ILE A 306 22.49 -20.83 20.95
N PHE A 307 21.37 -21.51 21.19
CA PHE A 307 20.18 -20.87 21.78
C PHE A 307 19.87 -21.26 23.22
N VAL A 308 20.39 -22.40 23.70
CA VAL A 308 20.07 -22.89 25.04
C VAL A 308 21.26 -22.71 25.99
N GLY A 309 22.49 -22.75 25.46
CA GLY A 309 23.72 -22.69 26.27
C GLY A 309 23.88 -23.93 27.15
N LYS A 310 25.13 -24.36 27.34
CA LYS A 310 25.46 -25.24 28.47
C LYS A 310 25.33 -24.39 29.73
N LEU A 311 24.53 -24.84 30.70
CA LEU A 311 24.67 -24.43 32.09
C LEU A 311 26.10 -24.69 32.57
#